data_AF-A0A7C6YDS6-F1
#
_entry.id   AF-A0A7C6YDS6-F1
#
_cell.length_a   1.000
_cell.length_b   1.000
_cell.length_c   1.000
_cell.angle_alpha   90.00
_cell.angle_beta   90.00
_cell.angle_gamma   90.00
#
_symmetry.space_group_name_H-M   'P 1'
#
loop_
_entity.id
_entity.type
_entity.pdbx_description
1 polymer ?
#
loop_
_entity_poly.entity_id
_entity_poly.type
_entity_poly.pdbx_seq_one_letter_code
_entity_poly.pdbx_strand_id
1 'polypeptide(L)'
;PAELPPVRASADLPPQDAEALGTAVEVTVSPLRYRVIEVFGTTSYNCLFSVGVRNLTDEPQEVRMGFRATGAPTAVWEGDRPTALDPGERRELVLGWDGATPEEVELDEARCTGPVELTALGVAPG
;
A
#
# COMPACT_ATOMS: atom_id res chain seq x y z
N PRO A 1 -5.06 10.88 15.83
CA PRO A 1 -4.46 9.72 15.12
C PRO A 1 -2.95 9.92 15.04
N ALA A 2 -2.14 8.88 15.30
CA ALA A 2 -0.70 8.96 15.06
C ALA A 2 -0.46 9.10 13.55
N GLU A 3 0.34 10.08 13.15
CA GLU A 3 0.71 10.29 11.75
C GLU A 3 1.49 9.08 11.25
N LEU A 4 1.04 8.48 10.14
CA LEU A 4 1.73 7.32 9.56
C LEU A 4 3.08 7.76 9.00
N PRO A 5 4.14 6.94 9.12
CA PRO A 5 5.44 7.29 8.57
C PRO A 5 5.38 7.38 7.03
N PRO A 6 6.24 8.23 6.42
CA PRO A 6 6.42 8.25 4.98
C PRO A 6 6.80 6.88 4.44
N VAL A 7 6.30 6.55 3.24
CA VAL A 7 6.68 5.31 2.57
C VAL A 7 8.15 5.34 2.15
N ARG A 8 8.82 4.20 2.27
CA ARG A 8 10.16 4.02 1.71
C ARG A 8 10.04 3.75 0.21
N ALA A 9 10.71 4.55 -0.62
CA ALA A 9 10.87 4.25 -2.04
C ALA A 9 11.80 3.05 -2.23
N SER A 10 11.41 2.12 -3.11
CA SER A 10 12.27 1.04 -3.58
C SER A 10 13.42 1.62 -4.42
N ALA A 11 14.56 0.94 -4.43
CA ALA A 11 15.66 1.26 -5.34
C ALA A 11 15.27 1.10 -6.83
N ASP A 12 14.23 0.31 -7.09
CA ASP A 12 13.69 0.05 -8.43
C ASP A 12 12.69 1.13 -8.90
N LEU A 13 12.34 2.10 -8.05
CA LEU A 13 11.36 3.13 -8.39
C LEU A 13 11.91 4.04 -9.50
N PRO A 14 11.17 4.24 -10.63
CA PRO A 14 11.62 5.13 -11.70
C PRO A 14 11.92 6.54 -11.18
N PRO A 15 12.97 7.23 -11.66
CA PRO A 15 13.32 8.57 -11.16
C PRO A 15 12.18 9.60 -11.25
N GLN A 16 11.43 9.59 -12.35
CA GLN A 16 10.26 10.46 -12.53
C GLN A 16 9.16 10.25 -11.48
N ASP A 17 9.00 9.01 -11.01
CA ASP A 17 8.03 8.61 -10.00
C ASP A 17 8.53 9.03 -8.62
N ALA A 18 9.83 8.91 -8.38
CA ALA A 18 10.47 9.38 -7.15
C ALA A 18 10.41 10.90 -6.99
N GLU A 19 10.49 11.67 -8.09
CA GLU A 19 10.34 13.13 -8.07
C GLU A 19 8.93 13.58 -7.68
N ALA A 20 7.89 12.85 -8.13
CA ALA A 20 6.50 13.15 -7.80
C ALA A 20 6.18 12.94 -6.30
N LEU A 21 6.91 12.03 -5.65
CA LEU A 21 6.78 11.75 -4.22
C LEU A 21 7.31 12.92 -3.38
N GLY A 22 6.43 13.52 -2.57
CA GLY A 22 6.72 14.70 -1.75
C GLY A 22 6.56 16.04 -2.48
N THR A 23 6.26 16.03 -3.79
CA THR A 23 6.00 17.26 -4.57
C THR A 23 4.56 17.32 -5.06
N ALA A 24 4.10 16.28 -5.76
CA ALA A 24 2.73 16.17 -6.26
C ALA A 24 1.85 15.35 -5.32
N VAL A 25 2.42 14.32 -4.70
CA VAL A 25 1.70 13.43 -3.78
C VAL A 25 2.55 13.06 -2.57
N GLU A 26 1.90 12.90 -1.43
CA GLU A 26 2.50 12.29 -0.24
C GLU A 26 1.94 10.88 -0.07
N VAL A 27 2.82 9.90 0.16
CA VAL A 27 2.44 8.51 0.43
C VAL A 27 3.00 8.10 1.78
N THR A 28 2.12 7.58 2.64
CA THR A 28 2.42 7.07 3.98
C THR A 28 1.93 5.63 4.09
N VAL A 29 2.62 4.82 4.89
CA VAL A 29 2.26 3.40 5.07
C VAL A 29 2.23 3.02 6.54
N SER A 30 1.27 2.18 6.93
CA SER A 30 1.28 1.55 8.23
C SER A 30 2.10 0.25 8.19
N PRO A 31 2.60 -0.22 9.35
CA PRO A 31 3.21 -1.55 9.43
C PRO A 31 2.20 -2.64 9.05
N LEU A 32 2.71 -3.76 8.54
CA LEU A 32 1.91 -4.96 8.32
C LEU A 32 1.26 -5.42 9.63
N ARG A 33 0.02 -5.91 9.51
CA ARG A 33 -0.79 -6.41 10.62
C ARG A 33 -1.44 -7.72 10.24
N TYR A 34 -1.20 -8.72 11.07
CA TYR A 34 -1.88 -9.99 10.97
C TYR A 34 -3.34 -9.86 11.43
N ARG A 35 -4.25 -10.43 10.63
CA ARG A 35 -5.69 -10.47 10.93
C ARG A 35 -6.26 -11.81 10.54
N VAL A 36 -6.96 -12.43 11.49
CA VAL A 36 -7.82 -13.58 11.25
C VAL A 36 -9.22 -13.04 10.97
N ILE A 37 -9.76 -13.36 9.80
CA ILE A 37 -11.11 -12.95 9.40
C ILE A 37 -11.93 -14.23 9.21
N GLU A 38 -13.06 -14.32 9.90
CA GLU A 38 -14.00 -15.43 9.77
C GLU A 38 -15.26 -14.94 9.07
N VAL A 39 -15.57 -15.50 7.90
CA VAL A 39 -16.75 -15.17 7.10
C VAL A 39 -17.43 -16.46 6.67
N PHE A 40 -18.69 -16.62 7.06
CA PHE A 40 -19.52 -17.80 6.74
C PHE A 40 -18.87 -19.16 7.09
N GLY A 41 -18.09 -19.23 8.16
CA GLY A 41 -17.39 -20.45 8.60
C GLY A 41 -16.06 -20.72 7.87
N THR A 42 -15.66 -19.86 6.93
CA THR A 42 -14.33 -19.87 6.33
C THR A 42 -13.42 -18.94 7.12
N THR A 43 -12.30 -19.49 7.61
CA THR A 43 -11.25 -18.71 8.26
C THR A 43 -10.19 -18.33 7.22
N SER A 44 -9.92 -17.03 7.10
CA SER A 44 -8.88 -16.48 6.24
C SER A 44 -7.83 -15.77 7.08
N TYR A 45 -6.56 -16.07 6.80
CA TYR A 45 -5.42 -15.41 7.42
C TYR A 45 -4.90 -14.32 6.50
N ASN A 46 -4.89 -13.09 7.00
CA ASN A 46 -4.57 -11.91 6.20
C ASN A 46 -3.37 -11.19 6.81
N CYS A 47 -2.50 -10.69 5.93
CA CYS A 47 -1.45 -9.74 6.27
C CYS A 47 -1.76 -8.42 5.56
N LEU A 48 -2.19 -7.41 6.32
CA LEU A 48 -2.75 -6.16 5.81
C LEU A 48 -1.89 -4.96 6.21
N PHE A 49 -1.87 -3.93 5.38
CA PHE A 49 -1.32 -2.61 5.71
C PHE A 49 -2.23 -1.51 5.13
N SER A 50 -2.18 -0.34 5.75
CA SER A 50 -2.86 0.85 5.24
C SER A 50 -1.88 1.71 4.47
N VAL A 51 -2.34 2.28 3.36
CA VAL A 51 -1.65 3.30 2.58
C VAL A 51 -2.46 4.58 2.70
N GLY A 52 -1.85 5.65 3.20
CA GLY A 52 -2.39 6.99 3.08
C GLY A 52 -1.76 7.68 1.88
N VAL A 53 -2.56 8.12 0.92
CA VAL A 53 -2.11 8.95 -0.20
C VAL A 53 -2.77 10.32 -0.10
N ARG A 54 -2.01 11.38 -0.35
CA ARG A 54 -2.50 12.76 -0.31
C ARG A 54 -2.06 13.51 -1.55
N ASN A 55 -2.98 14.24 -2.17
CA ASN A 55 -2.69 15.19 -3.23
C ASN A 55 -2.10 16.48 -2.62
N LEU A 56 -0.92 16.88 -3.09
CA LEU A 56 -0.23 18.10 -2.65
C LEU A 56 -0.38 19.26 -3.64
N THR A 57 -1.02 19.03 -4.79
CA THR A 57 -1.23 20.05 -5.82
C THR A 57 -2.58 20.74 -5.66
N ASP A 58 -2.74 21.84 -6.41
CA ASP A 58 -4.00 22.60 -6.51
C ASP A 58 -4.92 22.07 -7.62
N GLU A 59 -4.57 20.94 -8.25
CA GLU A 59 -5.31 20.33 -9.36
C GLU A 59 -5.64 18.86 -9.05
N PRO A 60 -6.76 18.31 -9.55
CA PRO A 60 -7.06 16.88 -9.41
C PRO A 60 -5.93 16.00 -9.96
N GLN A 61 -5.64 14.89 -9.28
CA GLN A 61 -4.62 13.93 -9.69
C GLN A 61 -5.19 12.51 -9.78
N GLU A 62 -4.85 11.78 -10.83
CA GLU A 62 -4.96 10.33 -10.89
C GLU A 62 -3.64 9.68 -10.44
N VAL A 63 -3.71 8.89 -9.37
CA VAL A 63 -2.53 8.28 -8.77
C VAL A 63 -2.58 6.76 -8.88
N ARG A 64 -1.56 6.16 -9.48
CA ARG A 64 -1.30 4.71 -9.50
C ARG A 64 -0.12 4.40 -8.59
N MET A 65 -0.24 3.42 -7.72
CA MET A 65 0.82 3.05 -6.77
C MET A 65 1.02 1.55 -6.77
N GLY A 66 2.28 1.11 -6.83
CA GLY A 66 2.68 -0.28 -6.62
C GLY A 66 3.48 -0.43 -5.34
N PHE A 67 3.28 -1.55 -4.65
CA PHE A 67 3.96 -1.84 -3.37
C PHE A 67 4.58 -3.22 -3.39
N ARG A 68 5.66 -3.39 -2.62
CA ARG A 68 6.27 -4.69 -2.33
C ARG A 68 6.48 -4.83 -0.83
N ALA A 69 6.03 -5.96 -0.28
CA ALA A 69 6.44 -6.43 1.04
C ALA A 69 7.54 -7.47 0.86
N THR A 70 8.69 -7.25 1.50
CA THR A 70 9.83 -8.18 1.46
C THR A 70 9.83 -9.19 2.63
N GLY A 71 8.81 -9.13 3.47
CA GLY A 71 8.55 -10.05 4.58
C GLY A 71 7.93 -11.38 4.16
N ALA A 72 7.30 -12.08 5.12
CA ALA A 72 6.53 -13.29 4.88
C ALA A 72 5.01 -13.02 5.09
N PRO A 73 4.18 -12.95 4.03
CA PRO A 73 4.45 -13.38 2.68
C PRO A 73 5.17 -12.29 1.90
N THR A 74 6.05 -12.70 0.99
CA THR A 74 6.55 -11.78 -0.03
C THR A 74 5.42 -11.57 -1.01
N ALA A 75 4.97 -10.32 -1.12
CA ALA A 75 3.83 -9.96 -1.94
C ALA A 75 4.14 -8.67 -2.72
N VAL A 76 3.65 -8.62 -3.95
CA VAL A 76 3.71 -7.46 -4.83
C VAL A 76 2.27 -7.07 -5.15
N TRP A 77 1.97 -5.80 -4.94
CA TRP A 77 0.70 -5.19 -5.32
C TRP A 77 0.96 -4.24 -6.47
N GLU A 78 0.43 -4.58 -7.64
CA GLU A 78 0.49 -3.72 -8.81
C GLU A 78 -0.68 -2.73 -8.77
N GLY A 79 -0.39 -1.47 -9.08
CA GLY A 79 -1.36 -0.37 -9.03
C GLY A 79 -2.30 -0.38 -10.23
N ASP A 80 -3.13 -1.41 -10.33
CA ASP A 80 -3.91 -1.66 -11.55
C ASP A 80 -5.01 -0.62 -11.79
N ARG A 81 -5.51 0.01 -10.72
CA ARG A 81 -6.53 1.06 -10.81
C ARG A 81 -6.02 2.39 -10.26
N PRO A 82 -6.06 3.47 -11.06
CA PRO A 82 -5.76 4.80 -10.56
C PRO A 82 -6.79 5.22 -9.50
N THR A 83 -6.30 5.93 -8.50
CA THR A 83 -7.09 6.59 -7.47
C THR A 83 -7.16 8.07 -7.82
N ALA A 84 -8.34 8.56 -8.18
CA ALA A 84 -8.58 9.99 -8.38
C ALA A 84 -8.62 10.71 -7.03
N LEU A 85 -7.88 11.82 -6.90
CA LEU A 85 -7.77 12.64 -5.71
C LEU A 85 -8.03 14.11 -6.06
N ASP A 86 -8.98 14.73 -5.38
CA ASP A 86 -9.20 16.18 -5.45
C ASP A 86 -8.01 16.97 -4.87
N PRO A 87 -7.88 18.27 -5.17
CA PRO A 87 -6.84 19.12 -4.58
C PRO A 87 -6.82 19.05 -3.04
N GLY A 88 -5.66 18.71 -2.48
CA GLY A 88 -5.49 18.55 -1.03
C GLY A 88 -6.17 17.31 -0.42
N GLU A 89 -6.88 16.49 -1.20
CA GLU A 89 -7.56 15.30 -0.71
C GLU A 89 -6.56 14.30 -0.13
N ARG A 90 -6.94 13.67 0.98
CA ARG A 90 -6.26 12.51 1.54
C ARG A 90 -7.19 11.31 1.48
N ARG A 91 -6.68 10.19 0.97
CA ARG A 91 -7.40 8.91 0.93
C ARG A 91 -6.58 7.82 1.62
N GLU A 92 -7.28 6.96 2.34
CA GLU A 92 -6.70 5.75 2.93
C GLU A 92 -7.17 4.53 2.12
N LEU A 93 -6.22 3.69 1.73
CA LEU A 93 -6.44 2.41 1.06
C LEU A 93 -5.94 1.31 1.99
N VAL A 94 -6.69 0.22 2.10
CA VAL A 94 -6.24 -0.99 2.80
C VAL A 94 -5.79 -1.98 1.73
N LEU A 95 -4.51 -2.32 1.76
CA LEU A 95 -3.90 -3.30 0.89
C LEU A 95 -3.47 -4.50 1.72
N GLY A 96 -3.43 -5.64 1.09
CA GLY A 96 -2.99 -6.84 1.77
C GLY A 96 -3.15 -8.05 0.89
N TRP A 97 -2.67 -9.15 1.42
CA TRP A 97 -2.82 -10.43 0.77
C TRP A 97 -4.17 -11.02 1.15
N ASP A 98 -5.09 -11.08 0.17
CA ASP A 98 -6.42 -11.66 0.36
C ASP A 98 -6.28 -13.17 0.55
N GLY A 99 -6.82 -13.63 1.68
CA GLY A 99 -6.36 -14.80 2.42
C GLY A 99 -6.20 -16.09 1.63
N ALA A 100 -5.02 -16.68 1.76
CA ALA A 100 -4.94 -18.13 1.76
C ALA A 100 -5.79 -18.70 2.89
N THR A 101 -6.41 -19.83 2.59
CA THR A 101 -6.84 -20.76 3.61
C THR A 101 -5.61 -21.28 4.40
N PRO A 102 -5.79 -21.72 5.67
CA PRO A 102 -4.74 -22.38 6.46
C PRO A 102 -3.92 -23.45 5.69
N GLU A 103 -4.51 -24.06 4.67
CA GLU A 103 -3.95 -25.17 3.89
C GLU A 103 -3.00 -24.69 2.77
N GLU A 104 -3.15 -23.45 2.30
CA GLU A 104 -2.38 -22.91 1.18
C GLU A 104 -1.10 -22.21 1.63
N VAL A 105 -1.11 -21.54 2.79
CA VAL A 105 0.06 -20.92 3.40
C VAL A 105 -0.07 -20.90 4.91
N GLU A 106 0.96 -21.40 5.59
CA GLU A 106 1.17 -21.13 7.02
C GLU A 106 1.54 -19.65 7.21
N LEU A 107 0.52 -18.80 7.30
CA LEU A 107 0.68 -17.41 7.70
C LEU A 107 0.40 -17.31 9.21
N ASP A 108 1.35 -16.76 9.95
CA ASP A 108 1.21 -16.47 11.36
C ASP A 108 1.63 -15.01 11.66
N GLU A 109 1.37 -14.56 12.88
CA GLU A 109 1.73 -13.20 13.31
C GLU A 109 3.23 -12.93 13.24
N ALA A 110 4.07 -13.94 13.48
CA ALA A 110 5.52 -13.80 13.42
C ALA A 110 6.04 -13.66 11.99
N ARG A 111 5.34 -14.27 11.02
CA ARG A 111 5.65 -14.18 9.59
C ARG A 111 5.17 -12.85 9.02
N CYS A 112 3.98 -12.37 9.41
CA CYS A 112 3.38 -11.11 8.94
C CYS A 112 4.10 -9.85 9.48
N THR A 113 5.34 -9.70 9.06
CA THR A 113 6.26 -8.63 9.43
C THR A 113 7.18 -8.36 8.26
N GLY A 114 7.76 -7.18 8.21
CA GLY A 114 8.68 -6.76 7.14
C GLY A 114 8.34 -5.37 6.61
N PRO A 115 9.31 -4.69 5.98
CA PRO A 115 9.08 -3.37 5.42
C PRO A 115 8.21 -3.46 4.16
N VAL A 116 7.36 -2.44 4.00
CA VAL A 116 6.63 -2.18 2.75
C VAL A 116 7.36 -1.07 2.02
N GLU A 117 7.64 -1.29 0.74
CA GLU A 117 8.32 -0.33 -0.13
C GLU A 117 7.43 0.04 -1.32
N LEU A 118 7.49 1.30 -1.74
CA LEU A 118 6.83 1.81 -2.94
C LEU A 118 7.68 1.43 -4.15
N THR A 119 7.12 0.63 -5.07
CA THR A 119 7.82 0.12 -6.26
C THR A 119 7.40 0.80 -7.55
N ALA A 120 6.26 1.47 -7.58
CA ALA A 120 5.79 2.25 -8.73
C ALA A 120 4.93 3.43 -8.25
N LEU A 121 5.04 4.58 -8.92
CA LEU A 121 4.18 5.73 -8.65
C LEU A 121 3.90 6.53 -9.93
N GLY A 122 2.74 6.32 -10.52
CA GLY A 122 2.27 7.13 -11.64
C GLY A 122 1.35 8.25 -11.17
N VAL A 123 1.67 9.49 -11.49
CA VAL A 123 0.81 10.65 -11.23
C VAL A 123 0.48 11.33 -12.55
N ALA A 124 -0.81 11.56 -12.80
CA ALA A 124 -1.31 12.27 -13.97
C ALA A 124 -2.40 13.26 -13.59
N PRO A 125 -2.59 14.37 -14.34
CA PRO A 125 -3.75 15.23 -14.16
C PRO A 125 -5.06 14.46 -14.32
N GLY A 126 -6.01 14.68 -13.40
CA GLY A 126 -7.33 14.03 -13.38
C GLY A 126 -8.45 14.79 -14.07
#